data_AF-A0A6S9YR55-F1
#
_entry.id   AF-A0A6S9YR55-F1
#
_cell.length_a   1.000
_cell.length_b   1.000
_cell.length_c   1.000
_cell.angle_alpha   90.00
_cell.angle_beta   90.00
_cell.angle_gamma   90.00
#
_symmetry.space_group_name_H-M   'P 1'
#
loop_
_entity.id
_entity.type
_entity.pdbx_description
1 polymer ?
#
loop_
_entity_poly.entity_id
_entity_poly.type
_entity_poly.pdbx_seq_one_letter_code
_entity_poly.pdbx_strand_id
1 'polypeptide(L)'
;ASVIKLNKLLPSSMRDRVAVAAALGLAAVGVAVFAWRRRQALKQFVWASQHGAEKATVAGGHEDSIMLEGDRLLKKQQNQGRGAREVEFLKKAANHPFLKDWAPVLYGVREINGEAWTEMSNLTAGMDMPVVLDLKLGTQTWTPGCSEEKRKYHEAKAKASTSLKLGVRVTGGTIRNGFGEELESIGYKKKKEVRSEAELRDCLGRYLCSDVMRREFLEKMRALHAWFSTQSDFHFFGTSVLLAFDGSVECPSELRVGLIDFPHVQEVNTPDESCKAGAATLLRVAADVVQASSK
;
A
#
# COMPACT_ATOMS: atom_id res chain seq x y z
N ALA A 1 10.57 40.09 -6.38
CA ALA A 1 11.13 41.41 -6.77
C ALA A 1 10.10 42.55 -6.81
N SER A 2 8.79 42.26 -6.77
CA SER A 2 7.72 43.26 -6.96
C SER A 2 7.23 43.96 -5.67
N VAL A 3 7.49 43.40 -4.49
CA VAL A 3 7.03 43.95 -3.19
C VAL A 3 7.96 45.05 -2.64
N ILE A 4 9.25 45.02 -3.01
CA ILE A 4 10.28 45.93 -2.46
C ILE A 4 10.17 47.35 -3.05
N LYS A 5 9.60 47.51 -4.25
CA LYS A 5 9.48 48.84 -4.90
C LYS A 5 8.28 49.67 -4.45
N LEU A 6 7.26 49.09 -3.79
CA LEU A 6 6.09 49.82 -3.27
C LEU A 6 6.33 50.46 -1.89
N ASN A 7 7.36 50.02 -1.16
CA ASN A 7 7.57 50.42 0.24
C ASN A 7 8.15 51.84 0.42
N LYS A 8 8.59 52.50 -0.67
CA LYS A 8 9.18 53.86 -0.64
C LYS A 8 8.19 54.98 -0.92
N LEU A 9 6.95 54.68 -1.31
CA LEU A 9 5.93 55.67 -1.71
C LEU A 9 4.80 55.87 -0.67
N LEU A 10 4.84 55.15 0.45
CA LEU A 10 3.77 55.19 1.45
C LEU A 10 4.15 56.12 2.64
N PRO A 11 3.21 56.93 3.16
CA PRO A 11 3.38 57.68 4.41
C PRO A 11 3.81 56.75 5.56
N SER A 12 4.58 57.24 6.53
CA SER A 12 5.09 56.43 7.67
C SER A 12 3.97 55.67 8.39
N SER A 13 2.84 56.34 8.65
CA SER A 13 1.65 55.75 9.27
C SER A 13 1.01 54.61 8.46
N MET A 14 1.23 54.57 7.14
CA MET A 14 0.71 53.53 6.26
C MET A 14 1.70 52.37 6.13
N ARG A 15 3.01 52.63 6.23
CA ARG A 15 4.05 51.57 6.33
C ARG A 15 3.89 50.76 7.61
N ASP A 16 3.62 51.42 8.73
CA ASP A 16 3.37 50.74 10.01
C ASP A 16 2.14 49.84 9.92
N ARG A 17 1.06 50.30 9.26
CA ARG A 17 -0.15 49.50 9.03
C ARG A 17 0.08 48.30 8.11
N VAL A 18 0.88 48.46 7.05
CA VAL A 18 1.26 47.35 6.15
C VAL A 18 2.16 46.34 6.85
N ALA A 19 3.12 46.80 7.65
CA ALA A 19 4.00 45.94 8.45
C ALA A 19 3.20 45.17 9.51
N VAL A 20 2.25 45.82 10.20
CA VAL A 20 1.33 45.18 11.15
C VAL A 20 0.44 44.16 10.44
N ALA A 21 -0.12 44.49 9.26
CA ALA A 21 -0.93 43.55 8.48
C ALA A 21 -0.13 42.33 8.00
N ALA A 22 1.13 42.52 7.57
CA ALA A 22 2.02 41.42 7.19
C ALA A 22 2.41 40.54 8.38
N ALA A 23 2.68 41.15 9.55
CA ALA A 23 2.97 40.43 10.78
C ALA A 23 1.74 39.63 11.27
N LEU A 24 0.54 40.21 11.20
CA LEU A 24 -0.72 39.51 11.49
C LEU A 24 -0.99 38.39 10.49
N GLY A 25 -0.67 38.56 9.20
CA GLY A 25 -0.77 37.52 8.19
C GLY A 25 0.20 36.36 8.44
N LEU A 26 1.46 36.64 8.77
CA LEU A 26 2.45 35.62 9.14
C LEU A 26 2.07 34.91 10.45
N ALA A 27 1.54 35.64 11.44
CA ALA A 27 1.03 35.07 12.67
C ALA A 27 -0.21 34.19 12.41
N ALA A 28 -1.13 34.58 11.52
CA ALA A 28 -2.28 33.78 11.15
C ALA A 28 -1.88 32.50 10.40
N VAL A 29 -0.90 32.57 9.50
CA VAL A 29 -0.31 31.38 8.86
C VAL A 29 0.40 30.50 9.89
N GLY A 30 1.17 31.08 10.80
CA GLY A 30 1.81 30.36 11.90
C GLY A 30 0.81 29.67 12.82
N VAL A 31 -0.30 30.32 13.16
CA VAL A 31 -1.41 29.76 13.96
C VAL A 31 -2.14 28.68 13.18
N ALA A 32 -2.37 28.83 11.87
CA ALA A 32 -2.99 27.82 11.03
C ALA A 32 -2.09 26.57 10.92
N VAL A 33 -0.79 26.74 10.68
CA VAL A 33 0.21 25.67 10.67
C VAL A 33 0.32 25.01 12.03
N PHE A 34 0.30 25.78 13.13
CA PHE A 34 0.32 25.25 14.50
C PHE A 34 -0.96 24.49 14.83
N ALA A 35 -2.13 25.01 14.50
CA ALA A 35 -3.41 24.35 14.69
C ALA A 35 -3.56 23.11 13.81
N TRP A 36 -2.98 23.12 12.60
CA TRP A 36 -2.88 21.97 11.72
C TRP A 36 -1.93 20.92 12.29
N ARG A 37 -0.71 21.30 12.69
CA ARG A 37 0.24 20.41 13.37
C ARG A 37 -0.35 19.83 14.65
N ARG A 38 -1.09 20.63 15.42
CA ARG A 38 -1.80 20.17 16.61
C ARG A 38 -2.94 19.22 16.27
N ARG A 39 -3.68 19.46 15.17
CA ARG A 39 -4.69 18.52 14.66
C ARG A 39 -4.07 17.23 14.13
N GLN A 40 -2.92 17.28 13.45
CA GLN A 40 -2.18 16.11 13.00
C GLN A 40 -1.57 15.36 14.17
N ALA A 41 -1.00 16.05 15.16
CA ALA A 41 -0.55 15.46 16.41
C ALA A 41 -1.72 14.87 17.20
N LEU A 42 -2.92 15.48 17.16
CA LEU A 42 -4.13 14.89 17.73
C LEU A 42 -4.59 13.67 16.93
N LYS A 43 -4.51 13.69 15.59
CA LYS A 43 -4.83 12.53 14.74
C LYS A 43 -3.81 11.40 14.97
N GLN A 44 -2.53 11.71 15.09
CA GLN A 44 -1.46 10.78 15.48
C GLN A 44 -1.66 10.27 16.90
N PHE A 45 -2.03 11.12 17.86
CA PHE A 45 -2.31 10.73 19.24
C PHE A 45 -3.58 9.88 19.34
N VAL A 46 -4.65 10.24 18.62
CA VAL A 46 -5.90 9.46 18.57
C VAL A 46 -5.65 8.13 17.87
N TRP A 47 -4.95 8.14 16.73
CA TRP A 47 -4.53 6.92 16.03
C TRP A 47 -3.65 6.04 16.91
N ALA A 48 -2.60 6.56 17.53
CA ALA A 48 -1.71 5.85 18.46
C ALA A 48 -2.39 5.45 19.78
N SER A 49 -3.41 6.18 20.23
CA SER A 49 -4.20 5.83 21.43
C SER A 49 -5.23 4.73 21.16
N GLN A 50 -5.72 4.64 19.92
CA GLN A 50 -6.66 3.62 19.47
C GLN A 50 -5.94 2.37 18.92
N HIS A 51 -4.67 2.51 18.50
CA HIS A 51 -3.89 1.45 17.83
C HIS A 51 -2.54 1.13 18.51
N GLY A 52 -2.17 1.82 19.59
CA GLY A 52 -0.89 1.64 20.31
C GLY A 52 0.31 2.29 19.60
N ALA A 53 1.23 2.89 20.37
CA ALA A 53 2.49 3.46 19.87
C ALA A 53 3.55 2.40 19.49
N GLU A 54 3.17 1.13 19.49
CA GLU A 54 3.85 0.01 18.85
C GLU A 54 2.79 -0.68 17.99
N LYS A 55 3.16 -1.13 16.79
CA LYS A 55 2.33 -1.83 15.79
C LYS A 55 1.72 -0.90 14.75
N ALA A 56 2.53 -0.54 13.76
CA ALA A 56 2.00 -0.27 12.42
C ALA A 56 1.09 -1.44 12.04
N THR A 57 -0.20 -1.14 11.84
CA THR A 57 -1.23 -2.13 11.57
C THR A 57 -0.88 -2.93 10.32
N VAL A 58 -0.40 -4.14 10.55
CA VAL A 58 -0.24 -5.18 9.54
C VAL A 58 -1.62 -5.52 9.01
N ALA A 59 -1.97 -4.96 7.86
CA ALA A 59 -3.22 -5.24 7.15
C ALA A 59 -3.19 -6.68 6.61
N GLY A 60 -3.42 -7.66 7.50
CA GLY A 60 -3.17 -9.05 7.12
C GLY A 60 -3.21 -10.07 8.25
N GLY A 61 -3.82 -9.77 9.41
CA GLY A 61 -4.20 -10.82 10.34
C GLY A 61 -3.08 -11.59 11.06
N HIS A 62 -1.97 -10.91 11.29
CA HIS A 62 -0.72 -11.50 11.68
C HIS A 62 -0.03 -10.63 12.75
N GLU A 63 -0.80 -10.09 13.71
CA GLU A 63 -0.30 -9.17 14.74
C GLU A 63 0.84 -9.76 15.59
N ASP A 64 0.90 -11.09 15.72
CA ASP A 64 1.98 -11.81 16.44
C ASP A 64 3.03 -12.44 15.51
N SER A 65 2.99 -12.12 14.22
CA SER A 65 3.84 -12.77 13.20
C SER A 65 4.53 -11.81 12.25
N ILE A 66 4.41 -10.50 12.48
CA ILE A 66 5.22 -9.49 11.80
C ILE A 66 5.77 -8.51 12.85
N MET A 67 7.07 -8.24 12.77
CA MET A 67 7.75 -7.20 13.53
C MET A 67 8.44 -6.23 12.56
N LEU A 68 8.43 -4.94 12.89
CA LEU A 68 9.10 -3.91 12.11
C LEU A 68 10.25 -3.32 12.92
N GLU A 69 11.45 -3.29 12.34
CA GLU A 69 12.68 -2.79 12.94
C GLU A 69 13.32 -1.79 11.95
N GLY A 70 12.85 -0.54 11.95
CA GLY A 70 13.32 0.49 11.03
C GLY A 70 13.10 0.10 9.56
N ASP A 71 14.20 -0.16 8.84
CA ASP A 71 14.19 -0.58 7.45
C ASP A 71 14.09 -2.11 7.26
N ARG A 72 13.92 -2.87 8.36
CA ARG A 72 13.71 -4.31 8.38
C ARG A 72 12.28 -4.68 8.76
N LEU A 73 11.78 -5.75 8.16
CA LEU A 73 10.56 -6.45 8.50
C LEU A 73 10.93 -7.90 8.81
N LEU A 74 10.51 -8.39 9.98
CA LEU A 74 10.62 -9.78 10.36
C LEU A 74 9.24 -10.44 10.26
N LYS A 75 9.15 -11.49 9.45
CA LYS A 75 7.93 -12.29 9.27
C LYS A 75 8.15 -13.66 9.87
N LYS A 76 7.38 -14.01 10.90
CA LYS A 76 7.45 -15.31 11.57
C LYS A 76 7.23 -16.41 10.54
N GLN A 77 8.13 -17.39 10.50
CA GLN A 77 8.01 -18.49 9.56
C GLN A 77 6.76 -19.31 9.87
N GLN A 78 5.93 -19.43 8.86
CA GLN A 78 4.67 -20.17 8.96
C GLN A 78 4.92 -21.68 8.83
N ASN A 79 4.12 -22.47 9.56
CA ASN A 79 4.14 -23.93 9.53
C ASN A 79 4.01 -24.53 8.11
N GLN A 80 4.38 -25.81 7.97
CA GLN A 80 4.32 -26.59 6.72
C GLN A 80 5.27 -26.06 5.63
N GLY A 81 6.47 -25.63 6.04
CA GLY A 81 7.53 -25.18 5.13
C GLY A 81 7.18 -23.94 4.31
N ARG A 82 6.16 -23.15 4.71
CA ARG A 82 5.78 -21.92 4.01
C ARG A 82 6.87 -20.86 4.13
N GLY A 83 7.41 -20.67 5.34
CA GLY A 83 8.52 -19.73 5.56
C GLY A 83 9.77 -20.08 4.74
N ALA A 84 10.16 -21.36 4.73
CA ALA A 84 11.30 -21.83 3.94
C ALA A 84 11.12 -21.60 2.43
N ARG A 85 9.94 -21.91 1.88
CA ARG A 85 9.62 -21.64 0.47
C ARG A 85 9.68 -20.16 0.11
N GLU A 86 9.18 -19.30 0.99
CA GLU A 86 9.26 -17.84 0.80
C GLU A 86 10.72 -17.36 0.78
N VAL A 87 11.56 -17.87 1.69
CA VAL A 87 13.01 -17.59 1.71
C VAL A 87 13.68 -18.04 0.41
N GLU A 88 13.40 -19.27 -0.04
CA GLU A 88 13.96 -19.79 -1.30
C GLU A 88 13.55 -18.94 -2.51
N PHE A 89 12.28 -18.55 -2.58
CA PHE A 89 11.81 -17.69 -3.65
C PHE A 89 12.45 -16.30 -3.61
N LEU A 90 12.56 -15.67 -2.43
CA LEU A 90 13.16 -14.34 -2.32
C LEU A 90 14.64 -14.33 -2.75
N LYS A 91 15.40 -15.41 -2.51
CA LYS A 91 16.77 -15.57 -3.03
C LYS A 91 16.80 -15.54 -4.57
N LYS A 92 15.81 -16.14 -5.22
CA LYS A 92 15.68 -16.12 -6.69
C LYS A 92 15.24 -14.73 -7.18
N ALA A 93 14.24 -14.14 -6.52
CA ALA A 93 13.72 -12.82 -6.84
C ALA A 93 14.81 -11.75 -6.83
N ALA A 94 15.76 -11.81 -5.88
CA ALA A 94 16.88 -10.87 -5.78
C ALA A 94 17.76 -10.78 -7.04
N ASN A 95 17.82 -11.84 -7.84
CA ASN A 95 18.62 -11.89 -9.08
C ASN A 95 17.77 -11.81 -10.35
N HIS A 96 16.44 -11.76 -10.22
CA HIS A 96 15.54 -11.79 -11.36
C HIS A 96 15.30 -10.36 -11.90
N PRO A 97 15.37 -10.12 -13.24
CA PRO A 97 15.34 -8.78 -13.83
C PRO A 97 14.16 -7.91 -13.42
N PHE A 98 12.96 -8.49 -13.31
CA PHE A 98 11.75 -7.82 -12.85
C PHE A 98 11.56 -7.88 -11.32
N LEU A 99 11.53 -9.10 -10.76
CA LEU A 99 11.19 -9.31 -9.34
C LEU A 99 12.14 -8.65 -8.34
N LYS A 100 13.41 -8.37 -8.67
CA LYS A 100 14.34 -7.69 -7.76
C LYS A 100 13.85 -6.30 -7.31
N ASP A 101 13.06 -5.64 -8.16
CA ASP A 101 12.52 -4.30 -7.90
C ASP A 101 11.08 -4.34 -7.35
N TRP A 102 10.48 -5.53 -7.30
CA TRP A 102 9.10 -5.74 -6.85
C TRP A 102 8.99 -6.54 -5.56
N ALA A 103 9.91 -7.46 -5.29
CA ALA A 103 9.92 -8.28 -4.09
C ALA A 103 10.77 -7.62 -2.98
N PRO A 104 10.50 -7.90 -1.70
CA PRO A 104 11.34 -7.47 -0.60
C PRO A 104 12.75 -8.04 -0.72
N VAL A 105 13.76 -7.24 -0.38
CA VAL A 105 15.14 -7.72 -0.25
C VAL A 105 15.21 -8.65 0.95
N LEU A 106 15.66 -9.89 0.75
CA LEU A 106 15.90 -10.85 1.82
C LEU A 106 17.24 -10.55 2.50
N TYR A 107 17.24 -10.40 3.81
CA TYR A 107 18.46 -10.31 4.63
C TYR A 107 18.85 -11.64 5.25
N GLY A 108 17.88 -12.51 5.54
CA GLY A 108 18.14 -13.85 6.03
C GLY A 108 17.01 -14.42 6.87
N VAL A 109 17.37 -15.35 7.75
CA VAL A 109 16.48 -15.92 8.76
C VAL A 109 17.10 -15.67 10.13
N ARG A 110 16.31 -15.10 11.04
CA ARG A 110 16.70 -14.83 12.43
C ARG A 110 15.92 -15.76 13.36
N GLU A 111 16.57 -16.26 14.39
CA GLU A 111 15.90 -16.99 15.46
C GLU A 111 15.60 -16.04 16.62
N ILE A 112 14.35 -16.02 17.09
CA ILE A 112 13.90 -15.20 18.21
C ILE A 112 13.03 -16.08 19.11
N ASN A 113 13.44 -16.27 20.36
CA ASN A 113 12.74 -17.12 21.34
C ASN A 113 12.46 -18.55 20.84
N GLY A 114 13.39 -19.16 20.09
CA GLY A 114 13.23 -20.50 19.52
C GLY A 114 12.32 -20.58 18.30
N GLU A 115 11.89 -19.43 17.75
CA GLU A 115 11.07 -19.35 16.55
C GLU A 115 11.87 -18.73 15.40
N ALA A 116 11.72 -19.27 14.19
CA ALA A 116 12.36 -18.73 12.99
C ALA A 116 11.56 -17.57 12.39
N TRP A 117 12.25 -16.50 12.01
CA TRP A 117 11.69 -15.29 11.40
C TRP A 117 12.45 -14.96 10.12
N THR A 118 11.74 -14.75 9.02
CA THR A 118 12.34 -14.27 7.78
C THR A 118 12.53 -12.76 7.87
N GLU A 119 13.77 -12.30 7.77
CA GLU A 119 14.14 -10.90 7.79
C GLU A 119 14.24 -10.36 6.36
N MET A 120 13.47 -9.32 6.04
CA MET A 120 13.38 -8.71 4.72
C MET A 120 13.24 -7.18 4.77
N SER A 121 13.35 -6.49 3.64
CA SER A 121 13.17 -5.03 3.57
C SER A 121 11.75 -4.61 3.94
N ASN A 122 11.64 -3.58 4.77
CA ASN A 122 10.36 -2.96 5.13
C ASN A 122 9.91 -1.97 4.05
N LEU A 123 8.80 -2.26 3.35
CA LEU A 123 8.23 -1.36 2.35
C LEU A 123 7.85 0.01 2.93
N THR A 124 7.50 0.06 4.23
CA THR A 124 7.05 1.28 4.92
C THR A 124 8.17 2.02 5.65
N ALA A 125 9.44 1.63 5.43
CA ALA A 125 10.58 2.23 6.12
C ALA A 125 10.64 3.76 5.97
N GLY A 126 10.78 4.47 7.08
CA GLY A 126 10.87 5.94 7.09
C GLY A 126 9.55 6.69 6.87
N MET A 127 8.40 6.00 6.86
CA MET A 127 7.09 6.67 6.89
C MET A 127 6.68 6.96 8.33
N ASP A 128 6.22 8.18 8.60
CA ASP A 128 5.71 8.57 9.92
C ASP A 128 4.32 7.98 10.20
N MET A 129 3.47 7.92 9.17
CA MET A 129 2.13 7.34 9.26
C MET A 129 1.87 6.46 8.03
N PRO A 130 2.36 5.21 8.01
CA PRO A 130 2.20 4.34 6.86
C PRO A 130 0.72 3.98 6.62
N VAL A 131 0.21 4.30 5.42
CA VAL A 131 -1.14 3.95 4.98
C VAL A 131 -1.03 2.88 3.90
N VAL A 132 -1.49 1.67 4.22
CA VAL A 132 -1.28 0.48 3.38
C VAL A 132 -2.56 -0.06 2.77
N LEU A 133 -2.46 -0.66 1.58
CA LEU A 133 -3.54 -1.40 0.93
C LEU A 133 -3.01 -2.70 0.31
N ASP A 134 -3.58 -3.84 0.70
CA ASP A 134 -3.21 -5.16 0.20
C ASP A 134 -4.24 -5.65 -0.83
N LEU A 135 -3.75 -5.89 -2.04
CA LEU A 135 -4.51 -6.37 -3.18
C LEU A 135 -4.03 -7.78 -3.54
N LYS A 136 -4.80 -8.81 -3.15
CA LYS A 136 -4.44 -10.19 -3.48
C LYS A 136 -4.72 -10.48 -4.94
N LEU A 137 -3.69 -10.96 -5.63
CA LEU A 137 -3.69 -11.21 -7.06
C LEU A 137 -4.04 -12.67 -7.38
N GLY A 138 -4.67 -12.88 -8.53
CA GLY A 138 -5.06 -14.18 -9.05
C GLY A 138 -6.57 -14.47 -8.94
N THR A 139 -7.09 -15.13 -9.98
CA THR A 139 -8.38 -15.82 -9.97
C THR A 139 -8.36 -17.11 -9.13
N GLN A 140 -7.17 -17.66 -8.91
CA GLN A 140 -6.88 -18.87 -8.17
C GLN A 140 -5.87 -18.56 -7.07
N THR A 141 -6.20 -18.89 -5.82
CA THR A 141 -5.31 -18.67 -4.66
C THR A 141 -4.95 -19.95 -3.92
N TRP A 142 -5.12 -21.10 -4.58
CA TRP A 142 -4.72 -22.41 -4.06
C TRP A 142 -3.74 -23.03 -5.06
N THR A 143 -2.74 -23.74 -4.55
CA THR A 143 -1.77 -24.43 -5.41
C THR A 143 -2.38 -25.71 -5.99
N PRO A 144 -2.00 -26.10 -7.21
CA PRO A 144 -2.19 -27.47 -7.68
C PRO A 144 -1.65 -28.47 -6.63
N GLY A 145 -2.41 -29.53 -6.34
CA GLY A 145 -2.02 -30.55 -5.37
C GLY A 145 -2.21 -30.21 -3.89
N CYS A 146 -2.85 -29.08 -3.54
CA CYS A 146 -3.31 -28.88 -2.15
C CYS A 146 -4.47 -29.84 -1.79
N SER A 147 -4.73 -30.03 -0.49
CA SER A 147 -5.84 -30.88 -0.04
C SER A 147 -7.19 -30.36 -0.53
N GLU A 148 -8.16 -31.26 -0.66
CA GLU A 148 -9.50 -30.90 -1.15
C GLU A 148 -10.18 -29.87 -0.24
N GLU A 149 -9.96 -29.95 1.07
CA GLU A 149 -10.49 -28.98 2.05
C GLU A 149 -9.88 -27.59 1.83
N LYS A 150 -8.55 -27.51 1.63
CA LYS A 150 -7.86 -26.25 1.34
C LYS A 150 -8.37 -25.66 0.02
N ARG A 151 -8.50 -26.49 -1.01
CA ARG A 151 -9.03 -26.09 -2.31
C ARG A 151 -10.44 -25.52 -2.18
N LYS A 152 -11.38 -26.26 -1.59
CA LYS A 152 -12.77 -25.82 -1.37
C LYS A 152 -12.85 -24.52 -0.57
N TYR A 153 -12.03 -24.38 0.46
CA TYR A 153 -11.96 -23.16 1.26
C TYR A 153 -11.54 -21.94 0.44
N HIS A 154 -10.49 -22.07 -0.37
CA HIS A 154 -10.00 -20.98 -1.23
C HIS A 154 -10.94 -20.69 -2.40
N GLU A 155 -11.56 -21.71 -3.00
CA GLU A 155 -12.59 -21.54 -4.04
C GLU A 155 -13.81 -20.80 -3.50
N ALA A 156 -14.32 -21.17 -2.32
CA ALA A 156 -15.43 -20.48 -1.68
C ALA A 156 -15.09 -19.00 -1.41
N LYS A 157 -13.87 -18.72 -0.93
CA LYS A 157 -13.38 -17.34 -0.73
C LYS A 157 -13.24 -16.57 -2.04
N ALA A 158 -12.75 -17.21 -3.10
CA ALA A 158 -12.63 -16.59 -4.42
C ALA A 158 -14.02 -16.24 -5.00
N LYS A 159 -15.02 -17.11 -4.78
CA LYS A 159 -16.42 -16.90 -5.19
C LYS A 159 -17.13 -15.81 -4.39
N ALA A 160 -16.85 -15.71 -3.09
CA ALA A 160 -17.45 -14.72 -2.19
C ALA A 160 -16.81 -13.32 -2.31
N SER A 161 -15.69 -13.20 -3.02
CA SER A 161 -14.96 -11.95 -3.24
C SER A 161 -14.86 -11.60 -4.72
N THR A 162 -14.06 -10.60 -5.06
CA THR A 162 -13.78 -10.24 -6.45
C THR A 162 -12.72 -11.11 -7.12
N SER A 163 -12.00 -11.99 -6.41
CA SER A 163 -10.90 -12.76 -7.01
C SER A 163 -11.34 -13.60 -8.20
N LEU A 164 -12.42 -14.38 -8.09
CA LEU A 164 -12.83 -15.26 -9.19
C LEU A 164 -13.20 -14.48 -10.45
N LYS A 165 -13.85 -13.31 -10.30
CA LYS A 165 -14.37 -12.51 -11.40
C LYS A 165 -13.36 -11.54 -11.98
N LEU A 166 -12.53 -10.94 -11.11
CA LEU A 166 -11.66 -9.82 -11.44
C LEU A 166 -10.17 -10.19 -11.41
N GLY A 167 -9.82 -11.37 -10.88
CA GLY A 167 -8.43 -11.75 -10.64
C GLY A 167 -7.74 -10.93 -9.54
N VAL A 168 -8.48 -10.11 -8.80
CA VAL A 168 -7.94 -9.30 -7.70
C VAL A 168 -9.00 -9.06 -6.64
N ARG A 169 -8.59 -9.04 -5.36
CA ARG A 169 -9.45 -8.62 -4.24
C ARG A 169 -8.69 -7.79 -3.21
N VAL A 170 -9.40 -6.85 -2.59
CA VAL A 170 -8.90 -6.13 -1.42
C VAL A 170 -8.97 -7.04 -0.20
N THR A 171 -7.83 -7.37 0.40
CA THR A 171 -7.79 -8.24 1.59
C THR A 171 -7.87 -7.43 2.88
N GLY A 172 -7.26 -6.25 2.88
CA GLY A 172 -7.21 -5.33 3.99
C GLY A 172 -6.47 -4.07 3.61
N GLY A 173 -6.68 -3.02 4.39
CA GLY A 173 -5.97 -1.77 4.23
C GLY A 173 -6.68 -0.63 4.91
N THR A 174 -6.12 0.56 4.72
CA THR A 174 -6.64 1.82 5.22
C THR A 174 -6.78 2.78 4.06
N ILE A 175 -7.96 3.36 3.90
CA ILE A 175 -8.27 4.31 2.81
C ILE A 175 -8.99 5.53 3.38
N ARG A 176 -9.06 6.64 2.63
CA ARG A 176 -9.90 7.77 3.05
C ARG A 176 -11.37 7.39 2.98
N ASN A 177 -12.16 7.83 3.95
CA ASN A 177 -13.61 7.66 3.96
C ASN A 177 -14.26 8.40 2.77
N GLY A 178 -15.54 8.16 2.52
CA GLY A 178 -16.27 8.78 1.39
C GLY A 178 -16.36 10.31 1.43
N PHE A 179 -16.04 10.92 2.58
CA PHE A 179 -16.01 12.38 2.76
C PHE A 179 -14.59 12.97 2.60
N GLY A 180 -13.56 12.13 2.49
CA GLY A 180 -12.17 12.54 2.32
C GLY A 180 -11.46 13.04 3.58
N GLU A 181 -12.12 13.00 4.75
CA GLU A 181 -11.66 13.68 5.97
C GLU A 181 -10.89 12.78 6.94
N GLU A 182 -11.26 11.49 6.97
CA GLU A 182 -10.72 10.51 7.91
C GLU A 182 -10.30 9.21 7.22
N LEU A 183 -9.37 8.51 7.85
CA LEU A 183 -8.93 7.18 7.42
C LEU A 183 -9.89 6.12 7.98
N GLU A 184 -10.29 5.18 7.15
CA GLU A 184 -11.06 4.01 7.55
C GLU A 184 -10.37 2.71 7.16
N SER A 185 -10.46 1.70 8.03
CA SER A 185 -9.99 0.36 7.71
C SER A 185 -11.01 -0.38 6.85
N ILE A 186 -10.54 -1.14 5.85
CA ILE A 186 -11.36 -1.94 4.95
C ILE A 186 -10.89 -3.40 4.89
N GLY A 187 -11.65 -4.24 4.18
CA GLY A 187 -11.35 -5.65 3.94
C GLY A 187 -12.21 -6.61 4.76
N TYR A 188 -12.01 -7.91 4.52
CA TYR A 188 -12.84 -9.00 5.07
C TYR A 188 -12.92 -8.95 6.61
N LYS A 189 -11.79 -8.74 7.30
CA LYS A 189 -11.75 -8.70 8.76
C LYS A 189 -12.55 -7.54 9.37
N LYS A 190 -12.75 -6.47 8.60
CA LYS A 190 -13.53 -5.30 9.02
C LYS A 190 -14.97 -5.35 8.50
N LYS A 191 -15.38 -6.44 7.84
CA LYS A 191 -16.69 -6.61 7.19
C LYS A 191 -17.01 -5.51 6.15
N LYS A 192 -15.97 -4.84 5.64
CA LYS A 192 -16.04 -3.78 4.62
C LYS A 192 -15.35 -4.28 3.35
N GLU A 193 -15.93 -5.31 2.76
CA GLU A 193 -15.39 -5.96 1.56
C GLU A 193 -15.75 -5.20 0.30
N VAL A 194 -14.79 -5.11 -0.62
CA VAL A 194 -15.01 -4.69 -2.00
C VAL A 194 -15.52 -5.91 -2.78
N ARG A 195 -16.71 -5.80 -3.37
CA ARG A 195 -17.42 -6.93 -4.01
C ARG A 195 -17.66 -6.75 -5.51
N SER A 196 -17.35 -5.58 -6.06
CA SER A 196 -17.49 -5.28 -7.47
C SER A 196 -16.31 -4.49 -7.99
N GLU A 197 -16.18 -4.41 -9.32
CA GLU A 197 -15.14 -3.61 -9.94
C GLU A 197 -15.39 -2.10 -9.75
N ALA A 198 -16.65 -1.68 -9.72
CA ALA A 198 -17.01 -0.30 -9.41
C ALA A 198 -16.57 0.08 -7.98
N GLU A 199 -16.78 -0.81 -7.01
CA GLU A 199 -16.28 -0.63 -5.64
C GLU A 199 -14.74 -0.69 -5.57
N LEU A 200 -14.09 -1.50 -6.41
CA LEU A 200 -12.62 -1.51 -6.50
C LEU A 200 -12.09 -0.19 -7.05
N ARG A 201 -12.74 0.36 -8.09
CA ARG A 201 -12.43 1.67 -8.65
C ARG A 201 -12.61 2.78 -7.62
N ASP A 202 -13.72 2.77 -6.87
CA ASP A 202 -13.96 3.71 -5.76
C ASP A 202 -12.89 3.57 -4.67
N CYS A 203 -12.59 2.34 -4.25
CA CYS A 203 -11.57 2.04 -3.24
C CYS A 203 -10.20 2.60 -3.64
N LEU A 204 -9.74 2.31 -4.88
CA LEU A 204 -8.47 2.82 -5.38
C LEU A 204 -8.51 4.34 -5.60
N GLY A 205 -9.64 4.89 -6.05
CA GLY A 205 -9.85 6.33 -6.17
C GLY A 205 -9.76 7.05 -4.82
N ARG A 206 -10.22 6.44 -3.73
CA ARG A 206 -10.10 7.02 -2.38
C ARG A 206 -8.72 6.81 -1.75
N TYR A 207 -8.03 5.71 -2.09
CA TYR A 207 -6.67 5.45 -1.61
C TYR A 207 -5.63 6.34 -2.29
N LEU A 208 -5.69 6.48 -3.62
CA LEU A 208 -4.74 7.26 -4.43
C LEU A 208 -5.09 8.75 -4.37
N CYS A 209 -4.65 9.40 -3.30
CA CYS A 209 -5.11 10.74 -2.92
C CYS A 209 -4.54 11.92 -3.73
N SER A 210 -3.60 11.68 -4.66
CA SER A 210 -3.06 12.71 -5.56
C SER A 210 -2.96 12.21 -7.00
N ASP A 211 -2.98 13.13 -7.98
CA ASP A 211 -2.81 12.79 -9.39
C ASP A 211 -1.44 12.17 -9.68
N VAL A 212 -0.42 12.56 -8.91
CA VAL A 212 0.92 11.98 -9.01
C VAL A 212 0.88 10.50 -8.65
N MET A 213 0.26 10.15 -7.51
CA MET A 213 0.11 8.75 -7.10
C MET A 213 -0.74 7.94 -8.08
N ARG A 214 -1.79 8.53 -8.67
CA ARG A 214 -2.63 7.84 -9.67
C ARG A 214 -1.84 7.49 -10.93
N ARG A 215 -1.03 8.44 -11.41
CA ARG A 215 -0.16 8.21 -12.58
C ARG A 215 0.96 7.21 -12.25
N GLU A 216 1.58 7.33 -11.08
CA GLU A 216 2.59 6.37 -10.63
C GLU A 216 2.02 4.96 -10.53
N PHE A 217 0.83 4.81 -9.93
CA PHE A 217 0.13 3.52 -9.86
C PHE A 217 -0.16 2.95 -11.25
N LEU A 218 -0.66 3.77 -12.18
CA LEU A 218 -0.93 3.35 -13.56
C LEU A 218 0.33 2.80 -14.24
N GLU A 219 1.46 3.50 -14.14
CA GLU A 219 2.71 3.05 -14.75
C GLU A 219 3.25 1.78 -14.10
N LYS A 220 3.14 1.64 -12.77
CA LYS A 220 3.45 0.37 -12.08
C LYS A 220 2.56 -0.78 -12.57
N MET A 221 1.25 -0.54 -12.74
CA MET A 221 0.33 -1.57 -13.23
C MET A 221 0.57 -1.92 -14.71
N ARG A 222 1.02 -0.98 -15.54
CA ARG A 222 1.48 -1.27 -16.92
C ARG A 222 2.66 -2.25 -16.90
N ALA A 223 3.67 -1.96 -16.07
CA ALA A 223 4.85 -2.83 -15.95
C ALA A 223 4.48 -4.21 -15.42
N LEU A 224 3.63 -4.28 -14.38
CA LEU A 224 3.16 -5.54 -13.81
C LEU A 224 2.39 -6.39 -14.82
N HIS A 225 1.44 -5.78 -15.54
CA HIS A 225 0.68 -6.47 -16.57
C HIS A 225 1.57 -6.93 -17.73
N ALA A 226 2.50 -6.10 -18.19
CA ALA A 226 3.44 -6.47 -19.26
C ALA A 226 4.31 -7.67 -18.86
N TRP A 227 4.79 -7.70 -17.62
CA TRP A 227 5.57 -8.83 -17.10
C TRP A 227 4.73 -10.11 -17.01
N PHE A 228 3.56 -10.07 -16.37
CA PHE A 228 2.67 -11.24 -16.32
C PHE A 228 2.17 -11.70 -17.70
N SER A 229 2.17 -10.83 -18.71
CA SER A 229 1.80 -11.18 -20.09
C SER A 229 2.89 -11.95 -20.84
N THR A 230 4.14 -11.89 -20.38
CA THR A 230 5.30 -12.44 -21.08
C THR A 230 6.02 -13.53 -20.30
N GLN A 231 6.00 -13.47 -18.97
CA GLN A 231 6.61 -14.47 -18.11
C GLN A 231 5.85 -15.80 -18.15
N SER A 232 6.59 -16.91 -18.11
CA SER A 232 6.04 -18.27 -17.99
C SER A 232 6.75 -19.11 -16.92
N ASP A 233 7.69 -18.50 -16.20
CA ASP A 233 8.61 -19.20 -15.30
C ASP A 233 7.97 -19.47 -13.94
N PHE A 234 6.95 -18.69 -13.57
CA PHE A 234 6.36 -18.72 -12.24
C PHE A 234 4.83 -18.65 -12.27
N HIS A 235 4.20 -19.47 -11.44
CA HIS A 235 2.80 -19.30 -11.03
C HIS A 235 2.74 -18.83 -9.58
N PHE A 236 1.99 -17.76 -9.33
CA PHE A 236 1.87 -17.14 -8.01
C PHE A 236 0.50 -17.46 -7.40
N PHE A 237 0.47 -18.15 -6.26
CA PHE A 237 -0.77 -18.49 -5.59
C PHE A 237 -0.94 -17.71 -4.29
N GLY A 238 -1.83 -16.73 -4.30
CA GLY A 238 -2.12 -15.93 -3.12
C GLY A 238 -1.07 -14.87 -2.77
N THR A 239 -0.22 -14.52 -3.71
CA THR A 239 0.63 -13.30 -3.66
C THR A 239 -0.24 -12.05 -3.73
N SER A 240 0.22 -10.97 -3.09
CA SER A 240 -0.47 -9.68 -3.09
C SER A 240 0.40 -8.59 -3.70
N VAL A 241 -0.23 -7.60 -4.32
CA VAL A 241 0.35 -6.27 -4.57
C VAL A 241 0.07 -5.44 -3.33
N LEU A 242 1.11 -5.02 -2.61
CA LEU A 242 1.03 -4.14 -1.47
C LEU A 242 1.33 -2.70 -1.91
N LEU A 243 0.44 -1.79 -1.55
CA LEU A 243 0.61 -0.35 -1.73
C LEU A 243 0.89 0.29 -0.38
N ALA A 244 1.77 1.30 -0.37
CA ALA A 244 2.05 2.11 0.81
C ALA A 244 2.37 3.56 0.43
N PHE A 245 1.87 4.50 1.24
CA PHE A 245 2.31 5.90 1.23
C PHE A 245 2.32 6.44 2.66
N ASP A 246 3.00 7.56 2.87
CA ASP A 246 3.00 8.23 4.17
C ASP A 246 1.80 9.19 4.29
N GLY A 247 0.85 8.84 5.14
CA GLY A 247 -0.34 9.63 5.43
C GLY A 247 -0.07 10.91 6.22
N SER A 248 1.14 11.08 6.79
CA SER A 248 1.54 12.32 7.46
C SER A 248 1.75 13.47 6.47
N VAL A 249 1.95 13.14 5.20
CA VAL A 249 2.17 14.08 4.09
C VAL A 249 0.82 14.55 3.55
N GLU A 250 0.62 15.86 3.47
CA GLU A 250 -0.66 16.46 3.03
C GLU A 250 -1.01 16.11 1.58
N CYS A 251 -0.02 16.20 0.70
CA CYS A 251 -0.12 15.81 -0.70
C CYS A 251 0.98 14.77 -1.00
N PRO A 252 0.76 13.49 -0.65
CA PRO A 252 1.72 12.44 -0.92
C PRO A 252 1.97 12.34 -2.43
N SER A 253 3.24 12.34 -2.80
CA SER A 253 3.71 12.21 -4.18
C SER A 253 4.50 10.93 -4.42
N GLU A 254 4.82 10.19 -3.36
CA GLU A 254 5.50 8.90 -3.41
C GLU A 254 4.50 7.78 -3.10
N LEU A 255 4.33 6.86 -4.05
CA LEU A 255 3.60 5.61 -3.84
C LEU A 255 4.56 4.42 -3.94
N ARG A 256 4.76 3.72 -2.81
CA ARG A 256 5.52 2.47 -2.82
C ARG A 256 4.60 1.31 -3.20
N VAL A 257 5.06 0.50 -4.14
CA VAL A 257 4.34 -0.67 -4.66
C VAL A 257 5.29 -1.86 -4.68
N GLY A 258 4.87 -2.99 -4.12
CA GLY A 258 5.66 -4.22 -4.15
C GLY A 258 4.77 -5.47 -4.16
N LEU A 259 5.33 -6.59 -4.62
CA LEU A 259 4.74 -7.91 -4.47
C LEU A 259 5.16 -8.50 -3.12
N ILE A 260 4.22 -9.15 -2.43
CA ILE A 260 4.45 -9.81 -1.14
C ILE A 260 3.75 -11.16 -1.08
N ASP A 261 4.06 -11.94 -0.05
CA ASP A 261 3.54 -13.28 0.20
C ASP A 261 3.91 -14.28 -0.90
N PHE A 262 5.13 -14.83 -0.80
CA PHE A 262 5.65 -15.82 -1.76
C PHE A 262 5.72 -17.29 -1.28
N PRO A 263 5.04 -17.77 -0.21
CA PRO A 263 5.21 -19.15 0.25
C PRO A 263 4.64 -20.21 -0.73
N HIS A 264 3.94 -19.77 -1.78
CA HIS A 264 3.22 -20.60 -2.72
C HIS A 264 3.52 -20.23 -4.17
N VAL A 265 4.70 -19.69 -4.46
CA VAL A 265 5.15 -19.55 -5.86
C VAL A 265 5.65 -20.90 -6.35
N GLN A 266 5.28 -21.28 -7.57
CA GLN A 266 5.73 -22.50 -8.23
C GLN A 266 6.51 -22.16 -9.48
N GLU A 267 7.66 -22.80 -9.67
CA GLU A 267 8.40 -22.76 -10.93
C GLU A 267 7.77 -23.71 -11.93
N VAL A 268 7.41 -23.16 -13.08
CA VAL A 268 6.72 -23.85 -14.17
C VAL A 268 7.21 -23.29 -15.51
N ASN A 269 6.72 -23.83 -16.63
CA ASN A 269 7.05 -23.34 -17.98
C ASN A 269 5.77 -22.98 -18.75
N THR A 270 4.78 -22.40 -18.06
CA THR A 270 3.49 -22.02 -18.64
C THR A 270 3.05 -20.65 -18.12
N PRO A 271 2.32 -19.85 -18.90
CA PRO A 271 1.84 -18.55 -18.46
C PRO A 271 0.97 -18.63 -17.20
N ASP A 272 1.16 -17.69 -16.27
CA ASP A 272 0.25 -17.50 -15.13
C ASP A 272 -0.99 -16.69 -15.57
N GLU A 273 -1.94 -17.38 -16.19
CA GLU A 273 -3.21 -16.76 -16.64
C GLU A 273 -4.02 -16.18 -15.47
N SER A 274 -3.81 -16.69 -14.26
CA SER A 274 -4.52 -16.24 -13.07
C SER A 274 -4.10 -14.84 -12.64
N CYS A 275 -2.80 -14.63 -12.44
CA CYS A 275 -2.26 -13.34 -12.05
C CYS A 275 -2.28 -12.34 -13.20
N LYS A 276 -2.11 -12.80 -14.44
CA LYS A 276 -2.27 -11.98 -15.65
C LYS A 276 -3.66 -11.36 -15.75
N ALA A 277 -4.73 -12.13 -15.51
CA ALA A 277 -6.10 -11.60 -15.47
C ALA A 277 -6.27 -10.53 -14.37
N GLY A 278 -5.69 -10.76 -13.19
CA GLY A 278 -5.69 -9.78 -12.10
C GLY A 278 -4.95 -8.49 -12.44
N ALA A 279 -3.76 -8.60 -13.03
CA ALA A 279 -2.95 -7.47 -13.45
C ALA A 279 -3.64 -6.65 -14.57
N ALA A 280 -4.35 -7.33 -15.48
CA ALA A 280 -5.15 -6.68 -16.52
C ALA A 280 -6.31 -5.87 -15.92
N THR A 281 -7.01 -6.40 -14.93
CA THR A 281 -8.03 -5.65 -14.19
C THR A 281 -7.43 -4.44 -13.49
N LEU A 282 -6.33 -4.61 -12.75
CA LEU A 282 -5.68 -3.51 -12.03
C LEU A 282 -5.24 -2.40 -12.97
N LEU A 283 -4.64 -2.74 -14.12
CA LEU A 283 -4.27 -1.77 -15.15
C LEU A 283 -5.49 -0.98 -15.66
N ARG A 284 -6.58 -1.68 -15.96
CA ARG A 284 -7.82 -1.04 -16.45
C ARG A 284 -8.44 -0.12 -15.40
N VAL A 285 -8.56 -0.57 -14.15
CA VAL A 285 -9.08 0.25 -13.06
C VAL A 285 -8.16 1.44 -12.77
N ALA A 286 -6.83 1.26 -12.82
CA ALA A 286 -5.88 2.36 -12.68
C ALA A 286 -6.08 3.43 -13.76
N ALA A 287 -6.29 3.02 -15.02
CA ALA A 287 -6.57 3.95 -16.12
C ALA A 287 -7.88 4.73 -15.88
N ASP A 288 -8.94 4.05 -15.44
CA ASP A 288 -10.22 4.70 -15.11
C ASP A 288 -10.07 5.73 -13.98
N VAL A 289 -9.31 5.38 -12.94
CA VAL A 289 -9.06 6.25 -11.77
C VAL A 289 -8.31 7.52 -12.16
N VAL A 290 -7.37 7.44 -13.11
CA VAL A 290 -6.68 8.62 -13.68
C VAL A 290 -7.63 9.48 -14.51
N GLN A 291 -8.48 8.86 -15.34
CA GLN A 291 -9.43 9.58 -16.19
C GLN A 291 -10.51 10.31 -15.38
N ALA A 292 -10.99 9.70 -14.30
CA ALA A 292 -12.01 10.29 -13.43
C ALA A 292 -11.52 11.56 -12.71
N SER A 293 -10.22 11.67 -12.43
CA SER A 293 -9.62 12.87 -11.80
C SER A 293 -9.40 14.04 -12.75
N SER A 294 -9.46 13.81 -14.06
CA SER A 294 -9.26 14.85 -15.08
C SER A 294 -10.55 15.58 -15.46
N LYS A 295 -11.68 15.27 -14.82
CA LYS A 295 -13.01 15.84 -15.04
C LYS A 295 -13.43 16.65 -13.82
#